data_AF-A0A852KLZ2-F1
#
_entry.id   AF-A0A852KLZ2-F1
#
_cell.length_a   1.000
_cell.length_b   1.000
_cell.length_c   1.000
_cell.angle_alpha   90.00
_cell.angle_beta   90.00
_cell.angle_gamma   90.00
#
_symmetry.space_group_name_H-M   'P 1'
#
loop_
_entity.id
_entity.type
_entity.pdbx_description
1 polymer ?
#
loop_
_entity_poly.entity_id
_entity_poly.type
_entity_poly.pdbx_seq_one_letter_code
_entity_poly.pdbx_strand_id
1 'polypeptide(L)'
;APHLFQLRAHMYQARGLIAADSTGLSDPFAKVSFTSRCQTTKIISQTLSPTWNQMLLFNSIVLHGDREEIAQFPPEIVIELYDDDAVGKAEYIGSTVAAPVVRLADENYEPPKLSYHPVYCGNLSGGDLLATFELLEIPESDPDRLPPMDPPDVGQIYPVPANIRPVLSKYRVEVICILSMLIAEEEKGGKSKSLITVHDKYAICVLYSLAILMLLCVLFPQELPENELLHPPLSICVVDWRAFGRSTLVGTHTINCLKQFL
;
A
#
# COMPACT_ATOMS: atom_id res chain seq x y z
N ALA A 1 -19.89 -27.42 -16.19
CA ALA A 1 -18.90 -28.50 -15.95
C ALA A 1 -17.96 -28.05 -14.82
N PRO A 2 -17.06 -28.88 -14.24
CA PRO A 2 -15.96 -28.34 -13.45
C PRO A 2 -14.93 -27.69 -14.38
N HIS A 3 -14.39 -26.55 -13.96
CA HIS A 3 -13.35 -25.79 -14.66
C HIS A 3 -12.20 -25.52 -13.68
N LEU A 4 -10.97 -25.71 -14.14
CA LEU A 4 -9.77 -25.51 -13.34
C LEU A 4 -9.23 -24.10 -13.55
N PHE A 5 -8.93 -23.41 -12.45
CA PHE A 5 -8.41 -22.06 -12.47
C PHE A 5 -7.20 -21.89 -11.55
N GLN A 6 -6.41 -20.86 -11.81
CA GLN A 6 -5.43 -20.29 -10.89
C GLN A 6 -5.82 -18.85 -10.58
N LEU A 7 -5.94 -18.51 -9.29
CA LEU A 7 -6.08 -17.13 -8.86
C LEU A 7 -4.68 -16.58 -8.51
N ARG A 8 -4.35 -15.42 -9.07
CA ARG A 8 -3.19 -14.62 -8.68
C ARG A 8 -3.68 -13.32 -8.04
N ALA A 9 -3.32 -13.11 -6.79
CA ALA A 9 -3.59 -11.88 -6.07
C ALA A 9 -2.33 -11.03 -5.99
N HIS A 10 -2.29 -9.92 -6.74
CA HIS A 10 -1.15 -9.02 -6.84
C HIS A 10 -1.26 -7.92 -5.79
N MET A 11 -0.69 -8.17 -4.61
CA MET A 11 -0.75 -7.29 -3.45
C MET A 11 0.42 -6.31 -3.48
N TYR A 12 0.19 -5.07 -3.90
CA TYR A 12 1.29 -4.12 -4.11
C TYR A 12 1.58 -3.27 -2.87
N GLN A 13 0.67 -2.36 -2.50
CA GLN A 13 0.83 -1.49 -1.33
C GLN A 13 -0.52 -1.18 -0.68
N ALA A 14 -0.52 -0.65 0.53
CA ALA A 14 -1.66 0.06 1.10
C ALA A 14 -1.23 1.45 1.58
N ARG A 15 -2.21 2.33 1.83
CA ARG A 15 -1.97 3.69 2.34
C ARG A 15 -3.03 4.11 3.35
N GLY A 16 -2.62 4.94 4.30
CA GLY A 16 -3.52 5.56 5.28
C GLY A 16 -4.26 4.54 6.15
N LEU A 17 -3.61 3.44 6.50
CA LEU A 17 -4.18 2.44 7.40
C LEU A 17 -4.47 3.03 8.78
N ILE A 18 -5.42 2.43 9.50
CA ILE A 18 -5.67 2.76 10.92
C ILE A 18 -4.46 2.35 11.74
N ALA A 19 -4.02 3.24 12.63
CA ALA A 19 -3.01 2.92 13.63
C ALA A 19 -3.66 2.10 14.75
N ALA A 20 -3.20 0.87 14.95
CA ALA A 20 -3.62 0.00 16.03
C ALA A 20 -2.63 0.03 17.21
N ASP A 21 -1.35 0.33 16.95
CA ASP A 21 -0.36 0.44 18.02
C ASP A 21 -0.46 1.72 18.86
N SER A 22 0.00 1.61 20.11
CA SER A 22 0.28 2.75 20.98
C SER A 22 1.33 3.73 20.43
N THR A 23 2.12 3.31 19.44
CA THR A 23 3.10 4.14 18.73
C THR A 23 2.47 5.08 17.70
N GLY A 24 1.18 4.88 17.38
CA GLY A 24 0.51 5.56 16.28
C GLY A 24 0.84 4.98 14.90
N LEU A 25 1.41 3.78 14.83
CA LEU A 25 1.68 3.01 13.62
C LEU A 25 0.98 1.64 13.71
N SER A 26 1.36 0.72 12.82
CA SER A 26 0.95 -0.69 12.83
C SER A 26 2.05 -1.54 12.19
N ASP A 27 1.98 -2.85 12.39
CA ASP A 27 2.71 -3.92 11.71
C ASP A 27 1.78 -4.66 10.71
N PRO A 28 1.30 -4.01 9.62
CA PRO A 28 0.23 -4.54 8.80
C PRO A 28 0.60 -5.75 7.93
N PHE A 29 -0.33 -6.70 7.84
CA PHE A 29 -0.39 -7.74 6.81
C PHE A 29 -1.80 -7.91 6.25
N ALA A 30 -1.90 -8.40 5.02
CA ALA A 30 -3.17 -8.71 4.37
C ALA A 30 -3.40 -10.22 4.34
N LYS A 31 -4.64 -10.63 4.60
CA LYS A 31 -5.16 -11.98 4.46
C LYS A 31 -6.15 -12.00 3.31
N VAL A 32 -5.82 -12.75 2.27
CA VAL A 32 -6.64 -12.89 1.05
C VAL A 32 -7.35 -14.23 1.09
N SER A 33 -8.67 -14.21 1.03
CA SER A 33 -9.53 -15.39 1.06
C SER A 33 -10.31 -15.48 -0.24
N PHE A 34 -10.27 -16.66 -0.86
CA PHE A 34 -11.00 -16.95 -2.09
C PHE A 34 -11.46 -18.40 -2.08
N THR A 35 -12.76 -18.61 -2.27
CA THR A 35 -13.40 -19.93 -2.15
C THR A 35 -13.10 -20.59 -0.79
N SER A 36 -12.48 -21.76 -0.76
CA SER A 36 -12.08 -22.50 0.45
C SER A 36 -10.63 -22.28 0.86
N ARG A 37 -9.92 -21.33 0.22
CA ARG A 37 -8.49 -21.12 0.41
C ARG A 37 -8.19 -19.73 0.96
N CYS A 38 -7.09 -19.63 1.69
CA CYS A 38 -6.62 -18.40 2.28
C CYS A 38 -5.08 -18.35 2.27
N GLN A 39 -4.52 -17.17 2.00
CA GLN A 39 -3.09 -16.89 2.12
C GLN A 39 -2.87 -15.49 2.70
N THR A 40 -1.69 -15.25 3.26
CA THR A 40 -1.32 -13.98 3.86
C THR A 40 -0.08 -13.38 3.20
N THR A 41 0.00 -12.06 3.15
CA THR A 41 1.23 -11.35 2.81
C THR A 41 2.23 -11.43 3.96
N LYS A 42 3.47 -11.01 3.71
CA LYS A 42 4.41 -10.70 4.79
C LYS A 42 3.87 -9.57 5.67
N ILE A 43 4.36 -9.53 6.90
CA ILE A 43 4.17 -8.42 7.83
C ILE A 43 5.22 -7.36 7.51
N ILE A 44 4.81 -6.09 7.44
CA ILE A 44 5.72 -4.95 7.35
C ILE A 44 5.60 -4.15 8.63
N SER A 45 6.69 -3.98 9.37
CA SER A 45 6.60 -3.34 10.68
C SER A 45 6.55 -1.80 10.61
N GLN A 46 5.90 -1.23 11.61
CA GLN A 46 5.87 0.20 11.96
C GLN A 46 5.55 1.12 10.77
N THR A 47 4.43 0.85 10.09
CA THR A 47 3.96 1.66 8.97
C THR A 47 2.45 1.65 8.80
N LEU A 48 1.90 2.78 8.38
CA LEU A 48 0.51 2.90 7.91
C LEU A 48 0.41 2.86 6.38
N SER A 49 1.54 2.68 5.69
CA SER A 49 1.64 2.64 4.22
C SER A 49 2.58 1.51 3.77
N PRO A 50 2.23 0.24 4.04
CA PRO A 50 3.09 -0.89 3.71
C PRO A 50 3.19 -1.08 2.19
N THR A 51 4.39 -1.41 1.71
CA THR A 51 4.60 -1.92 0.35
C THR A 51 5.01 -3.39 0.44
N TRP A 52 4.07 -4.30 0.19
CA TRP A 52 4.35 -5.73 0.17
C TRP A 52 5.08 -6.13 -1.12
N ASN A 53 4.58 -5.63 -2.26
CA ASN A 53 5.00 -6.03 -3.60
C ASN A 53 5.06 -7.57 -3.73
N GLN A 54 3.96 -8.22 -3.37
CA GLN A 54 3.86 -9.67 -3.24
C GLN A 54 2.66 -10.21 -4.02
N MET A 55 2.89 -11.25 -4.82
CA MET A 55 1.86 -12.04 -5.47
C MET A 55 1.55 -13.28 -4.61
N LEU A 56 0.27 -13.48 -4.28
CA LEU A 56 -0.22 -14.70 -3.63
C LEU A 56 -0.83 -15.62 -4.68
N LEU A 57 -0.41 -16.89 -4.68
CA LEU A 57 -0.70 -17.85 -5.74
C LEU A 57 -1.63 -18.96 -5.24
N PHE A 58 -2.87 -18.98 -5.74
CA PHE A 58 -3.87 -19.97 -5.40
C PHE A 58 -4.04 -20.94 -6.58
N ASN A 59 -3.33 -22.06 -6.52
CA ASN A 59 -3.37 -23.09 -7.55
C ASN A 59 -4.59 -23.99 -7.44
N SER A 60 -5.02 -24.61 -8.54
CA SER A 60 -6.03 -25.68 -8.54
C SER A 60 -7.36 -25.27 -7.89
N ILE A 61 -7.87 -24.08 -8.24
CA ILE A 61 -9.23 -23.68 -7.91
C ILE A 61 -10.17 -24.41 -8.87
N VAL A 62 -11.18 -25.11 -8.35
CA VAL A 62 -12.21 -25.74 -9.19
C VAL A 62 -13.50 -24.96 -9.02
N LEU A 63 -14.01 -24.41 -10.12
CA LEU A 63 -15.31 -23.74 -10.18
C LEU A 63 -16.27 -24.57 -11.02
N HIS A 64 -17.54 -24.59 -10.63
CA HIS A 64 -18.59 -25.31 -11.33
C HIS A 64 -19.56 -24.32 -11.94
N GLY A 65 -19.93 -24.54 -13.21
CA GLY A 65 -20.89 -23.69 -13.90
C GLY A 65 -20.67 -23.69 -15.40
N ASP A 66 -21.27 -22.70 -16.05
CA ASP A 66 -20.93 -22.26 -17.40
C ASP A 66 -19.71 -21.32 -17.33
N ARG A 67 -18.75 -21.47 -18.24
CA ARG A 67 -17.48 -20.73 -18.13
C ARG A 67 -17.63 -19.26 -18.48
N GLU A 68 -18.54 -18.93 -19.40
CA GLU A 68 -18.87 -17.56 -19.76
C GLU A 68 -19.59 -16.86 -18.60
N GLU A 69 -20.49 -17.57 -17.90
CA GLU A 69 -21.12 -17.07 -16.67
C GLU A 69 -20.09 -16.82 -15.55
N ILE A 70 -19.14 -17.74 -15.34
CA ILE A 70 -18.04 -17.55 -14.37
C ILE A 70 -17.19 -16.34 -14.74
N ALA A 71 -16.90 -16.15 -16.03
CA ALA A 71 -16.13 -14.99 -16.49
C ALA A 71 -16.87 -13.66 -16.26
N GLN A 72 -18.20 -13.66 -16.41
CA GLN A 72 -19.02 -12.48 -16.22
C GLN A 72 -19.29 -12.18 -14.74
N PHE A 73 -19.47 -13.20 -13.91
CA PHE A 73 -19.81 -13.10 -12.49
C PHE A 73 -18.92 -14.01 -11.63
N PRO A 74 -17.61 -13.73 -11.56
CA PRO A 74 -16.71 -14.55 -10.76
C PRO A 74 -17.03 -14.45 -9.27
N PRO A 75 -16.72 -15.48 -8.47
CA PRO A 75 -16.75 -15.37 -7.03
C PRO A 75 -15.90 -14.19 -6.54
N GLU A 76 -16.33 -13.52 -5.48
CA GLU A 76 -15.59 -12.39 -4.93
C GLU A 76 -14.41 -12.86 -4.07
N ILE A 77 -13.39 -12.01 -4.01
CA ILE A 77 -12.21 -12.16 -3.17
C ILE A 77 -12.41 -11.26 -1.96
N VAL A 78 -12.23 -11.83 -0.77
CA VAL A 78 -12.27 -11.08 0.48
C VAL A 78 -10.84 -10.79 0.91
N ILE A 79 -10.54 -9.53 1.18
CA ILE A 79 -9.24 -9.10 1.67
C ILE A 79 -9.41 -8.46 3.02
N GLU A 80 -8.77 -9.03 4.03
CA GLU A 80 -8.78 -8.55 5.41
C GLU A 80 -7.38 -8.04 5.75
N LEU A 81 -7.29 -6.87 6.38
CA LEU A 81 -6.05 -6.29 6.87
C LEU A 81 -6.01 -6.40 8.39
N TYR A 82 -4.85 -6.77 8.90
CA TYR A 82 -4.60 -6.96 10.32
C TYR A 82 -3.28 -6.31 10.72
N ASP A 83 -3.20 -5.96 12.00
CA ASP A 83 -1.99 -5.56 12.70
C ASP A 83 -1.42 -6.78 13.45
N ASP A 84 -0.16 -7.14 13.22
CA ASP A 84 0.49 -8.25 13.93
C ASP A 84 1.35 -7.75 15.08
N ASP A 85 0.72 -7.58 16.25
CA ASP A 85 1.46 -7.30 17.47
C ASP A 85 2.24 -8.56 17.86
N ALA A 86 3.56 -8.41 18.05
CA ALA A 86 4.45 -9.49 18.48
C ALA A 86 3.99 -10.22 19.77
N VAL A 87 3.05 -9.63 20.53
CA VAL A 87 2.43 -10.20 21.72
C VAL A 87 0.91 -10.09 21.65
N GLY A 88 0.23 -11.08 21.07
CA GLY A 88 -1.22 -11.13 21.11
C GLY A 88 -1.86 -11.86 19.95
N LYS A 89 -3.17 -11.64 19.79
CA LYS A 89 -3.90 -11.99 18.58
C LYS A 89 -3.86 -10.77 17.68
N ALA A 90 -3.57 -10.96 16.39
CA ALA A 90 -3.59 -9.89 15.40
C ALA A 90 -4.88 -9.06 15.47
N GLU A 91 -4.73 -7.75 15.52
CA GLU A 91 -5.83 -6.79 15.60
C GLU A 91 -6.39 -6.50 14.21
N TYR A 92 -7.71 -6.37 14.09
CA TYR A 92 -8.35 -6.18 12.79
C TYR A 92 -8.34 -4.70 12.39
N ILE A 93 -7.72 -4.39 11.24
CA ILE A 93 -7.63 -3.03 10.70
C ILE A 93 -8.83 -2.72 9.80
N GLY A 94 -9.31 -3.71 9.04
CA GLY A 94 -10.42 -3.51 8.11
C GLY A 94 -10.44 -4.55 6.99
N SER A 95 -11.42 -4.46 6.11
CA SER A 95 -11.50 -5.33 4.94
C SER A 95 -12.05 -4.61 3.72
N THR A 96 -11.87 -5.28 2.58
CA THR A 96 -12.47 -4.91 1.31
C THR A 96 -12.79 -6.17 0.50
N VAL A 97 -13.59 -6.01 -0.54
CA VAL A 97 -14.01 -7.09 -1.43
C VAL A 97 -13.72 -6.67 -2.86
N ALA A 98 -13.22 -7.59 -3.67
CA ALA A 98 -12.89 -7.34 -5.06
C ALA A 98 -13.27 -8.53 -5.95
N ALA A 99 -13.70 -8.24 -7.18
CA ALA A 99 -13.86 -9.26 -8.22
C ALA A 99 -12.55 -9.44 -8.99
N PRO A 100 -12.12 -10.69 -9.28
CA PRO A 100 -10.97 -10.91 -10.16
C PRO A 100 -11.31 -10.59 -11.61
N VAL A 101 -10.29 -10.18 -12.36
CA VAL A 101 -10.35 -10.17 -13.82
C VAL A 101 -10.21 -11.61 -14.31
N VAL A 102 -11.27 -12.18 -14.86
CA VAL A 102 -11.23 -13.54 -15.41
C VAL A 102 -10.59 -13.52 -16.80
N ARG A 103 -9.77 -14.53 -17.08
CA ARG A 103 -9.26 -14.84 -18.42
C ARG A 103 -9.55 -16.29 -18.72
N LEU A 104 -10.34 -16.53 -19.76
CA LEU A 104 -10.64 -17.88 -20.22
C LEU A 104 -9.48 -18.44 -21.03
N ALA A 105 -9.43 -19.76 -21.14
CA ALA A 105 -8.27 -20.43 -21.71
C ALA A 105 -8.06 -20.05 -23.18
N ASP A 106 -9.10 -19.72 -23.94
CA ASP A 106 -9.06 -19.34 -25.35
C ASP A 106 -8.72 -17.87 -25.62
N GLU A 107 -8.64 -17.04 -24.58
CA GLU A 107 -8.34 -15.61 -24.70
C GLU A 107 -6.82 -15.35 -24.75
N ASN A 108 -6.44 -14.21 -25.33
CA ASN A 108 -5.07 -13.73 -25.25
C ASN A 108 -4.82 -13.14 -23.86
N TYR A 109 -3.65 -13.42 -23.31
CA TYR A 109 -3.28 -12.89 -22.01
C TYR A 109 -3.01 -11.39 -22.07
N GLU A 110 -3.71 -10.64 -21.22
CA GLU A 110 -3.44 -9.23 -20.94
C GLU A 110 -3.30 -9.01 -19.42
N PRO A 111 -2.17 -8.44 -18.96
CA PRO A 111 -1.94 -8.21 -17.54
C PRO A 111 -3.00 -7.29 -16.93
N PRO A 112 -3.51 -7.62 -15.73
CA PRO A 112 -4.47 -6.77 -15.04
C PRO A 112 -3.79 -5.48 -14.54
N LYS A 113 -4.57 -4.41 -14.41
CA LYS A 113 -4.08 -3.11 -13.91
C LYS A 113 -4.32 -2.99 -12.40
N LEU A 114 -3.36 -2.40 -11.70
CA LEU A 114 -3.51 -2.05 -10.28
C LEU A 114 -4.60 -0.98 -10.09
N SER A 115 -5.42 -1.15 -9.05
CA SER A 115 -6.45 -0.19 -8.65
C SER A 115 -6.55 -0.10 -7.13
N TYR A 116 -7.00 1.05 -6.63
CA TYR A 116 -7.26 1.22 -5.21
C TYR A 116 -8.62 0.62 -4.83
N HIS A 117 -8.62 -0.15 -3.75
CA HIS A 117 -9.79 -0.73 -3.11
C HIS A 117 -9.91 -0.10 -1.72
N PRO A 118 -10.99 0.64 -1.44
CA PRO A 118 -11.18 1.26 -0.13
C PRO A 118 -11.39 0.17 0.93
N VAL A 119 -10.72 0.34 2.06
CA VAL A 119 -10.76 -0.57 3.20
C VAL A 119 -11.67 0.02 4.26
N TYR A 120 -12.49 -0.81 4.90
CA TYR A 120 -13.41 -0.38 5.95
C TYR A 120 -13.31 -1.25 7.21
N CYS A 121 -13.35 -0.61 8.38
CA CYS A 121 -13.57 -1.24 9.66
C CYS A 121 -14.92 -0.80 10.22
N GLY A 122 -15.97 -1.59 9.93
CA GLY A 122 -17.35 -1.16 10.16
C GLY A 122 -17.64 0.10 9.33
N ASN A 123 -17.94 1.20 10.01
CA ASN A 123 -18.23 2.49 9.35
C ASN A 123 -16.99 3.41 9.23
N LEU A 124 -15.83 2.97 9.73
CA LEU A 124 -14.59 3.74 9.69
C LEU A 124 -13.81 3.40 8.43
N SER A 125 -13.26 4.42 7.77
CA SER A 125 -12.30 4.20 6.68
C SER A 125 -10.99 3.66 7.25
N GLY A 126 -10.58 2.49 6.76
CA GLY A 126 -9.38 1.76 7.13
C GLY A 126 -8.19 1.99 6.19
N GLY A 127 -8.26 3.02 5.34
CA GLY A 127 -7.27 3.30 4.30
C GLY A 127 -7.66 2.76 2.91
N ASP A 128 -6.68 2.72 2.00
CA ASP A 128 -6.85 2.14 0.67
C ASP A 128 -5.80 1.06 0.40
N LEU A 129 -6.22 -0.03 -0.24
CA LEU A 129 -5.35 -1.10 -0.73
C LEU A 129 -5.14 -0.94 -2.24
N LEU A 130 -3.89 -0.84 -2.69
CA LEU A 130 -3.55 -0.93 -4.11
C LEU A 130 -3.21 -2.39 -4.48
N ALA A 131 -4.13 -3.03 -5.20
CA ALA A 131 -3.99 -4.42 -5.61
C ALA A 131 -4.73 -4.69 -6.91
N THR A 132 -4.45 -5.84 -7.52
CA THR A 132 -5.25 -6.38 -8.61
C THR A 132 -5.29 -7.89 -8.55
N PHE A 133 -6.33 -8.49 -9.12
CA PHE A 133 -6.60 -9.91 -8.99
C PHE A 133 -6.98 -10.47 -10.35
N GLU A 134 -6.43 -11.62 -10.71
CA GLU A 134 -6.76 -12.31 -11.95
C GLU A 134 -7.05 -13.78 -11.70
N LEU A 135 -8.07 -14.29 -12.40
CA LEU A 135 -8.50 -15.68 -12.34
C LEU A 135 -8.31 -16.29 -13.73
N LEU A 136 -7.31 -17.15 -13.88
CA LEU A 136 -6.88 -17.69 -15.17
C LEU A 136 -7.38 -19.12 -15.33
N GLU A 137 -8.16 -19.40 -16.38
CA GLU A 137 -8.60 -20.77 -16.69
C GLU A 137 -7.41 -21.59 -17.19
N ILE A 138 -7.27 -22.80 -16.64
CA ILE A 138 -6.25 -23.78 -17.04
C ILE A 138 -6.94 -24.84 -17.91
N PRO A 139 -6.62 -24.91 -19.21
CA PRO A 139 -7.19 -25.95 -20.06
C PRO A 139 -6.59 -27.31 -19.71
N GLU A 140 -7.41 -28.37 -19.67
CA GLU A 140 -6.95 -29.73 -19.39
C GLU A 140 -5.89 -30.23 -20.39
N SER A 141 -5.96 -29.74 -21.63
CA SER A 141 -5.02 -30.10 -22.70
C SER A 141 -3.64 -29.47 -22.58
N ASP A 142 -3.53 -28.34 -21.90
CA ASP A 142 -2.29 -27.56 -21.79
C ASP A 142 -2.17 -26.86 -20.42
N PRO A 143 -1.79 -27.62 -19.37
CA PRO A 143 -1.66 -27.07 -18.01
C PRO A 143 -0.60 -25.97 -17.88
N ASP A 144 0.34 -25.89 -18.81
CA ASP A 144 1.47 -24.96 -18.80
C ASP A 144 1.19 -23.65 -19.57
N ARG A 145 -0.03 -23.48 -20.11
CA ARG A 145 -0.45 -22.29 -20.87
C ARG A 145 -0.44 -20.98 -20.07
N LEU A 146 -0.32 -21.07 -18.75
CA LEU A 146 -0.37 -19.92 -17.87
C LEU A 146 0.78 -18.92 -18.17
N PRO A 147 0.54 -17.61 -17.98
CA PRO A 147 1.57 -16.59 -18.17
C PRO A 147 2.78 -16.89 -17.28
N PRO A 148 4.01 -16.71 -17.80
CA PRO A 148 5.22 -16.99 -17.04
C PRO A 148 5.28 -16.13 -15.78
N MET A 149 5.87 -16.69 -14.73
CA MET A 149 6.09 -16.01 -13.45
C MET A 149 7.58 -15.98 -13.16
N ASP A 150 8.03 -14.87 -12.58
CA ASP A 150 9.38 -14.80 -12.02
C ASP A 150 9.50 -15.82 -10.86
N PRO A 151 10.69 -16.44 -10.67
CA PRO A 151 10.91 -17.32 -9.54
C PRO A 151 10.72 -16.56 -8.22
N PRO A 152 10.29 -17.24 -7.14
CA PRO A 152 10.16 -16.60 -5.86
C PRO A 152 11.53 -16.19 -5.31
N ASP A 153 11.55 -15.18 -4.45
CA ASP A 153 12.76 -14.76 -3.75
C ASP A 153 13.19 -15.77 -2.68
N VAL A 154 14.26 -15.44 -1.94
CA VAL A 154 14.82 -16.28 -0.88
C VAL A 154 13.80 -16.60 0.22
N GLY A 155 12.80 -15.75 0.42
CA GLY A 155 11.70 -15.92 1.37
C GLY A 155 10.51 -16.71 0.82
N GLN A 156 10.63 -17.32 -0.37
CA GLN A 156 9.52 -17.93 -1.11
C GLN A 156 8.41 -16.93 -1.49
N ILE A 157 8.74 -15.64 -1.58
CA ILE A 157 7.79 -14.59 -1.95
C ILE A 157 7.88 -14.39 -3.45
N TYR A 158 6.74 -14.51 -4.13
CA TYR A 158 6.64 -14.11 -5.53
C TYR A 158 6.46 -12.59 -5.60
N PRO A 159 7.33 -11.84 -6.28
CA PRO A 159 7.12 -10.42 -6.48
C PRO A 159 5.96 -10.17 -7.44
N VAL A 160 5.33 -9.00 -7.36
CA VAL A 160 4.38 -8.58 -8.39
C VAL A 160 5.12 -8.46 -9.74
N PRO A 161 4.63 -9.08 -10.83
CA PRO A 161 5.25 -9.03 -12.15
C PRO A 161 5.54 -7.60 -12.64
N ALA A 162 6.65 -7.41 -13.36
CA ALA A 162 7.10 -6.09 -13.82
C ALA A 162 6.08 -5.35 -14.71
N ASN A 163 5.31 -6.09 -15.49
CA ASN A 163 4.25 -5.57 -16.37
C ASN A 163 2.96 -5.15 -15.63
N ILE A 164 2.81 -5.51 -14.35
CA ILE A 164 1.69 -5.10 -13.49
C ILE A 164 2.11 -3.98 -12.55
N ARG A 165 3.40 -3.95 -12.16
CA ARG A 165 3.96 -2.90 -11.30
C ARG A 165 3.81 -1.50 -11.94
N PRO A 166 3.70 -0.45 -11.11
CA PRO A 166 3.68 0.91 -11.63
C PRO A 166 4.98 1.23 -12.38
N VAL A 167 4.86 1.81 -13.57
CA VAL A 167 6.00 2.35 -14.31
C VAL A 167 6.44 3.63 -13.62
N LEU A 168 7.73 3.72 -13.27
CA LEU A 168 8.28 4.86 -12.55
C LEU A 168 8.93 5.86 -13.50
N SER A 169 8.69 7.13 -13.24
CA SER A 169 9.34 8.26 -13.91
C SER A 169 9.99 9.17 -12.87
N LYS A 170 10.95 10.00 -13.29
CA LYS A 170 11.61 10.97 -12.40
C LYS A 170 10.73 12.20 -12.24
N TYR A 171 10.27 12.44 -11.02
CA TYR A 171 9.53 13.62 -10.62
C TYR A 171 10.40 14.55 -9.77
N ARG A 172 10.05 15.84 -9.79
CA ARG A 172 10.57 16.85 -8.86
C ARG A 172 9.41 17.29 -8.00
N VAL A 173 9.38 16.84 -6.76
CA VAL A 173 8.33 17.24 -5.80
C VAL A 173 8.80 18.50 -5.08
N GLU A 174 7.95 19.53 -5.09
CA GLU A 174 8.15 20.77 -4.34
C GLU A 174 7.12 20.86 -3.21
N VAL A 175 7.57 20.88 -1.96
CA VAL A 175 6.68 21.12 -0.81
C VAL A 175 6.90 22.53 -0.32
N ILE A 176 5.85 23.35 -0.38
CA ILE A 176 5.86 24.73 0.08
C ILE A 176 5.24 24.82 1.48
N CYS A 177 6.05 25.14 2.49
CA CYS A 177 5.57 25.37 3.85
C CYS A 177 5.55 26.87 4.15
N ILE A 178 4.38 27.40 4.50
CA ILE A 178 4.22 28.77 5.02
C ILE A 178 4.13 28.67 6.53
N LEU A 179 5.20 29.05 7.22
CA LEU A 179 5.21 29.05 8.68
C LEU A 179 4.57 30.34 9.19
N SER A 180 3.25 30.32 9.45
CA SER A 180 2.58 31.40 10.19
C SER A 180 2.45 30.99 11.66
N MET A 181 3.26 31.60 12.53
CA MET A 181 3.05 31.65 13.99
C MET A 181 2.89 30.29 14.68
N LEU A 182 3.96 29.49 14.76
CA LEU A 182 4.13 28.58 15.89
C LEU A 182 4.62 29.42 17.08
N ILE A 183 3.68 29.97 17.85
CA ILE A 183 3.99 30.42 19.21
C ILE A 183 4.19 29.13 20.03
N ALA A 184 5.42 28.63 20.06
CA ALA A 184 5.85 27.81 21.18
C ALA A 184 6.17 28.81 22.29
N GLU A 185 5.44 28.74 23.42
CA GLU A 185 5.86 29.43 24.63
C GLU A 185 7.31 29.05 24.91
N GLU A 186 8.16 30.08 24.89
CA GLU A 186 9.58 29.97 25.16
C GLU A 186 9.75 29.64 26.65
N GLU A 187 9.70 28.35 27.01
CA GLU A 187 10.22 27.94 28.32
C GLU A 187 11.73 28.19 28.31
N LYS A 188 12.09 29.24 29.05
CA LYS A 188 13.43 29.72 29.39
C LYS A 188 14.56 28.71 29.11
N GLY A 189 15.27 28.92 27.99
CA GLY A 189 16.66 28.48 27.83
C GLY A 189 16.94 27.40 26.78
N GLY A 190 15.94 26.89 26.05
CA GLY A 190 16.13 25.89 25.00
C GLY A 190 15.79 26.39 23.60
N LYS A 191 16.72 26.35 22.64
CA LYS A 191 16.41 26.54 21.21
C LYS A 191 15.61 25.33 20.70
N SER A 192 14.28 25.40 20.65
CA SER A 192 13.45 24.39 20.01
C SER A 192 13.65 24.40 18.49
N LYS A 193 13.90 23.23 17.90
CA LYS A 193 14.10 23.07 16.45
C LYS A 193 12.98 22.20 15.88
N SER A 194 12.13 22.77 15.04
CA SER A 194 11.08 22.02 14.36
C SER A 194 11.62 21.42 13.06
N LEU A 195 11.58 20.10 12.93
CA LEU A 195 11.98 19.33 11.74
C LEU A 195 10.73 18.93 10.95
N ILE A 196 10.75 19.09 9.62
CA ILE A 196 9.72 18.54 8.73
C ILE A 196 10.29 17.30 8.03
N THR A 197 9.73 16.12 8.33
CA THR A 197 10.11 14.86 7.68
C THR A 197 9.05 14.44 6.69
N VAL A 198 9.46 14.10 5.47
CA VAL A 198 8.58 13.49 4.48
C VAL A 198 8.74 11.96 4.52
N HIS A 199 7.73 11.24 5.00
CA HIS A 199 7.78 9.79 5.12
C HIS A 199 7.21 9.11 3.86
N ASP A 200 8.11 8.80 2.92
CA ASP A 200 8.29 7.45 2.37
C ASP A 200 9.73 7.37 1.80
N LYS A 201 10.59 6.61 2.49
CA LYS A 201 12.04 6.37 2.26
C LYS A 201 13.01 7.54 1.94
N TYR A 202 12.58 8.75 1.52
CA TYR A 202 13.50 9.68 0.85
C TYR A 202 13.12 11.17 1.00
N ALA A 203 13.25 11.74 2.20
CA ALA A 203 13.78 13.11 2.42
C ALA A 203 13.54 13.57 3.87
N ILE A 204 14.63 13.88 4.56
CA ILE A 204 14.61 14.61 5.83
C ILE A 204 15.01 16.05 5.52
N CYS A 205 14.10 17.02 5.69
CA CYS A 205 14.43 18.43 5.52
C CYS A 205 14.53 19.11 6.90
N VAL A 206 15.76 19.39 7.34
CA VAL A 206 16.02 20.01 8.65
C VAL A 206 15.81 21.52 8.58
N LEU A 207 14.85 22.03 9.34
CA LEU A 207 14.60 23.46 9.48
C LEU A 207 15.13 23.98 10.81
N TYR A 208 15.71 25.17 10.75
CA TYR A 208 16.17 25.89 11.92
C TYR A 208 15.28 27.12 12.09
N SER A 209 14.61 27.22 13.25
CA SER A 209 13.82 28.40 13.62
C SER A 209 14.71 29.64 13.61
N LEU A 210 14.48 30.53 12.66
CA LEU A 210 14.81 31.94 12.71
C LEU A 210 13.49 32.67 12.44
N ALA A 211 13.11 33.56 13.36
CA ALA A 211 11.87 34.30 13.30
C ALA A 211 11.65 34.95 11.91
N ILE A 212 10.37 35.03 11.52
CA ILE A 212 9.76 35.65 10.30
C ILE A 212 9.29 34.62 9.27
N LEU A 213 8.10 34.89 8.71
CA LEU A 213 7.43 34.23 7.60
C LEU A 213 8.43 33.72 6.54
N MET A 214 8.82 32.46 6.62
CA MET A 214 9.64 31.80 5.62
C MET A 214 8.75 30.96 4.71
N LEU A 215 8.78 31.26 3.42
CA LEU A 215 8.34 30.37 2.36
C LEU A 215 9.44 29.34 2.16
N LEU A 216 9.25 28.13 2.67
CA LEU A 216 10.20 27.06 2.47
C LEU A 216 9.77 26.20 1.29
N CYS A 217 10.64 26.00 0.31
CA CYS A 217 10.47 25.01 -0.75
C CYS A 217 11.41 23.83 -0.49
N VAL A 218 10.85 22.65 -0.21
CA VAL A 218 11.61 21.40 -0.12
C VAL A 218 11.58 20.72 -1.49
N LEU A 219 12.76 20.48 -2.05
CA LEU A 219 12.93 19.82 -3.34
C LEU A 219 13.56 18.46 -3.13
N PHE A 220 12.93 17.43 -3.66
CA PHE A 220 13.57 16.13 -3.78
C PHE A 220 13.22 15.47 -5.12
N PRO A 221 14.24 14.99 -5.86
CA PRO A 221 14.01 14.13 -7.01
C PRO A 221 13.52 12.77 -6.50
N GLN A 222 12.37 12.33 -6.99
CA GLN A 222 11.75 11.08 -6.58
C GLN A 222 11.32 10.29 -7.82
N GLU A 223 11.54 8.98 -7.81
CA GLU A 223 10.89 8.11 -8.77
C GLU A 223 9.46 7.85 -8.28
N LEU A 224 8.48 8.35 -9.03
CA LEU A 224 7.06 8.16 -8.76
C LEU A 224 6.40 7.46 -9.96
N PRO A 225 5.29 6.74 -9.74
CA PRO A 225 4.49 6.18 -10.82
C PRO A 225 4.10 7.23 -11.86
N GLU A 226 4.26 6.93 -13.15
CA GLU A 226 3.75 7.78 -14.24
C GLU A 226 2.23 8.00 -14.16
N ASN A 227 1.52 6.99 -13.67
CA ASN A 227 0.12 7.11 -13.35
C ASN A 227 -0.04 7.79 -11.99
N GLU A 228 -0.41 9.07 -12.02
CA GLU A 228 -0.59 9.93 -10.85
C GLU A 228 -1.57 9.39 -9.81
N LEU A 229 -2.54 8.56 -10.23
CA LEU A 229 -3.46 7.92 -9.29
C LEU A 229 -2.74 6.96 -8.35
N LEU A 230 -1.65 6.34 -8.82
CA LEU A 230 -0.83 5.36 -8.11
C LEU A 230 0.26 6.00 -7.25
N HIS A 231 0.36 7.34 -7.23
CA HIS A 231 1.32 8.03 -6.39
C HIS A 231 1.16 7.59 -4.91
N PRO A 232 2.26 7.24 -4.23
CA PRO A 232 2.23 6.93 -2.81
C PRO A 232 1.77 8.16 -2.00
N PRO A 233 1.27 7.94 -0.77
CA PRO A 233 0.94 9.04 0.13
C PRO A 233 2.20 9.85 0.48
N LEU A 234 2.00 11.14 0.75
CA LEU A 234 3.04 12.05 1.23
C LEU A 234 2.75 12.43 2.68
N SER A 235 3.48 11.86 3.63
CA SER A 235 3.36 12.20 5.05
C SER A 235 4.34 13.29 5.43
N ILE A 236 3.85 14.38 6.03
CA ILE A 236 4.59 15.53 6.53
C ILE A 236 4.56 15.47 8.06
N CYS A 237 5.69 15.17 8.69
CA CYS A 237 5.82 15.07 10.15
C CYS A 237 6.57 16.28 10.70
N VAL A 238 6.03 16.92 11.74
CA VAL A 238 6.70 18.00 12.49
C VAL A 238 7.29 17.43 13.77
N VAL A 239 8.61 17.50 13.94
CA VAL A 239 9.33 16.96 15.10
C VAL A 239 10.06 18.07 15.84
N ASP A 240 9.82 18.24 17.13
CA ASP A 240 10.54 19.16 18.01
C ASP A 240 11.82 18.49 18.53
N TRP A 241 12.97 18.99 18.11
CA TRP A 241 14.29 18.59 18.60
C TRP A 241 14.74 19.51 19.73
N ARG A 242 14.91 18.89 20.90
CA ARG A 242 15.39 19.51 22.13
C ARG A 242 16.88 19.20 22.35
N ALA A 243 17.50 19.93 23.27
CA ALA A 243 18.88 19.67 23.68
C ALA A 243 19.06 18.21 24.14
N PHE A 244 20.30 17.70 24.05
CA PHE A 244 20.68 16.33 24.45
C PHE A 244 20.05 15.20 23.59
N GLY A 245 19.76 15.48 22.32
CA GLY A 245 19.31 14.45 21.36
C GLY A 245 17.88 13.95 21.60
N ARG A 246 17.09 14.64 22.42
CA ARG A 246 15.68 14.32 22.63
C ARG A 246 14.85 14.93 21.50
N SER A 247 14.00 14.13 20.88
CA SER A 247 13.05 14.58 19.88
C SER A 247 11.64 14.16 20.25
N THR A 248 10.66 15.00 19.95
CA THR A 248 9.23 14.68 20.16
C THR A 248 8.46 14.98 18.88
N LEU A 249 7.71 13.99 18.37
CA LEU A 249 6.78 14.22 17.27
C LEU A 249 5.68 15.18 17.76
N VAL A 250 5.58 16.34 17.12
CA VAL A 250 4.58 17.38 17.42
C VAL A 250 3.28 17.07 16.68
N GLY A 251 3.38 16.60 15.44
CA GLY A 251 2.22 16.21 14.65
C GLY A 251 2.59 15.66 13.28
N THR A 252 1.66 14.94 12.66
CA THR A 252 1.82 14.36 11.32
C THR A 252 0.59 14.70 10.49
N HIS A 253 0.82 15.08 9.23
CA HIS A 253 -0.23 15.24 8.24
C HIS A 253 0.08 14.39 7.01
N THR A 254 -0.84 13.52 6.61
CA THR A 254 -0.66 12.64 5.45
C THR A 254 -1.57 13.04 4.30
N ILE A 255 -0.95 13.32 3.16
CA ILE A 255 -1.63 13.53 1.88
C ILE A 255 -1.73 12.20 1.17
N ASN A 256 -2.91 11.58 1.18
CA ASN A 256 -3.10 10.25 0.59
C ASN A 256 -3.04 10.23 -0.95
N CYS A 257 -3.37 11.37 -1.59
CA CYS A 257 -3.42 11.48 -3.05
C CYS A 257 -2.77 12.80 -3.50
N LEU A 258 -1.68 12.68 -4.27
CA LEU A 258 -0.96 13.83 -4.82
C LEU A 258 -1.63 14.43 -6.06
N LYS A 259 -2.52 13.69 -6.73
CA LYS A 259 -3.20 14.14 -7.96
C LYS A 259 -3.93 15.47 -7.80
N GLN A 260 -4.40 15.80 -6.60
CA GLN A 260 -5.07 17.08 -6.34
C GLN A 260 -4.12 18.29 -6.38
N PHE A 261 -2.80 18.08 -6.46
CA PHE A 261 -1.75 19.09 -6.44
C PHE A 261 -0.88 19.10 -7.72
N LEU A 262 -1.24 18.30 -8.73
CA LEU A 262 -0.60 18.25 -10.05
C LEU A 262 -1.43 19.06 -11.05
#